data_AF-A0A365TP52-F1
#
_entry.id   AF-A0A365TP52-F1
#
_cell.length_a   1.000
_cell.length_b   1.000
_cell.length_c   1.000
_cell.angle_alpha   90.00
_cell.angle_beta   90.00
_cell.angle_gamma   90.00
#
_symmetry.space_group_name_H-M   'P 1'
#
loop_
_entity.id
_entity.type
_entity.pdbx_description
1 polymer ?
#
loop_
_entity_poly.entity_id
_entity_poly.type
_entity_poly.pdbx_seq_one_letter_code
_entity_poly.pdbx_strand_id
1 'polypeptide(L)'
;MYVDHDQVAAILGDAAPAALTLETFAKSVGISQPARLSRLINQGHAPATRMRNPRTRAYQFYITTEDADAFHERFLTSRTMAKAFGRSWQSLSAELRGKGVTPFSPDGVDYGPIYLRDAVCRALD
;
A
#
# COMPACT_ATOMS: atom_id res chain seq x y z
N MET A 1 23.90 4.47 8.54
CA MET A 1 23.27 5.81 8.51
C MET A 1 21.77 5.59 8.36
N TYR A 2 21.04 5.60 9.48
CA TYR A 2 19.59 5.38 9.50
C TYR A 2 18.94 6.76 9.42
N VAL A 3 18.34 7.08 8.27
CA VAL A 3 17.65 8.36 8.09
C VAL A 3 16.32 8.25 8.81
N ASP A 4 16.09 9.11 9.79
CA ASP A 4 14.82 9.23 10.49
C ASP A 4 13.78 9.74 9.48
N HIS A 5 12.85 8.86 9.10
CA HIS A 5 11.83 9.08 8.06
C HIS A 5 10.48 9.49 8.65
N ASP A 6 10.42 9.79 9.96
CA ASP A 6 9.17 10.19 10.58
C ASP A 6 9.00 11.71 10.45
N GLN A 7 7.87 12.10 9.85
CA GLN A 7 7.46 13.48 9.52
C GLN A 7 8.10 14.13 8.28
N VAL A 8 7.73 13.63 7.09
CA VAL A 8 7.81 14.45 5.85
C VAL A 8 6.47 15.14 5.54
N ALA A 9 5.37 14.76 6.21
CA ALA A 9 4.05 15.36 6.00
C ALA A 9 3.95 16.81 6.50
N ALA A 10 4.70 17.19 7.54
CA ALA A 10 4.60 18.51 8.16
C ALA A 10 5.37 19.64 7.45
N ILE A 11 6.18 19.33 6.41
CA ILE A 11 7.06 20.31 5.73
C ILE A 11 6.59 20.65 4.30
N LEU A 12 5.49 20.06 3.81
CA LEU A 12 4.77 20.68 2.71
C LEU A 12 3.77 21.66 3.34
N GLY A 13 4.04 22.96 3.23
CA GLY A 13 3.25 24.01 3.86
C GLY A 13 1.74 23.90 3.61
N ASP A 14 0.99 24.64 4.43
CA ASP A 14 -0.48 24.74 4.67
C ASP A 14 -1.48 24.50 3.52
N ALA A 15 -1.05 24.25 2.28
CA ALA A 15 -1.87 23.98 1.11
C ALA A 15 -1.59 22.63 0.42
N ALA A 16 -0.67 21.78 0.92
CA ALA A 16 -0.52 20.43 0.39
C ALA A 16 -1.46 19.45 1.11
N PRO A 17 -2.25 18.63 0.39
CA PRO A 17 -2.99 17.55 1.02
C PRO A 17 -2.00 16.66 1.79
N ALA A 18 -2.42 16.14 2.94
CA ALA A 18 -1.60 15.31 3.80
C ALA A 18 -1.05 14.10 3.01
N ALA A 19 0.16 14.24 2.46
CA ALA A 19 0.78 13.26 1.59
C ALA A 19 1.81 12.45 2.39
N LEU A 20 1.68 11.14 2.34
CA LEU A 20 2.56 10.21 3.03
C LEU A 20 3.74 9.83 2.14
N THR A 21 4.90 9.59 2.72
CA THR A 21 5.97 8.91 1.98
C THR A 21 5.55 7.46 1.69
N LEU A 22 6.16 6.84 0.67
CA LEU A 22 5.93 5.42 0.38
C LEU A 22 6.23 4.53 1.59
N GLU A 23 7.26 4.86 2.38
CA GLU A 23 7.60 4.08 3.56
C GLU A 23 6.52 4.20 4.65
N THR A 24 6.06 5.42 4.93
CA THR A 24 4.99 5.67 5.91
C THR A 24 3.69 4.97 5.50
N PHE A 25 3.31 5.06 4.23
CA PHE A 25 2.13 4.37 3.72
C PHE A 25 2.30 2.85 3.73
N ALA A 26 3.43 2.31 3.26
CA ALA A 26 3.71 0.88 3.32
C ALA A 26 3.60 0.34 4.76
N LYS A 27 4.19 1.06 5.71
CA LYS A 27 4.07 0.74 7.15
C LYS A 27 2.63 0.79 7.61
N SER A 28 1.81 1.77 7.22
CA SER A 28 0.41 1.87 7.66
C SER A 28 -0.44 0.71 7.15
N VAL A 29 -0.26 0.30 5.90
CA VAL A 29 -0.98 -0.83 5.28
C VAL A 29 -0.35 -2.19 5.56
N GLY A 30 0.74 -2.26 6.33
CA GLY A 30 1.36 -3.52 6.74
C GLY A 30 2.23 -4.19 5.67
N ILE A 31 2.75 -3.43 4.71
CA ILE A 31 3.78 -3.87 3.76
C ILE A 31 5.14 -3.68 4.43
N SER A 32 5.78 -4.79 4.84
CA SER A 32 7.06 -4.75 5.58
C SER A 32 8.26 -4.28 4.77
N GLN A 33 8.21 -4.40 3.43
CA GLN A 33 9.28 -4.00 2.53
C GLN A 33 8.80 -2.89 1.60
N PRO A 34 9.19 -1.63 1.84
CA PRO A 34 8.77 -0.49 1.00
C PRO A 34 9.08 -0.68 -0.49
N ALA A 35 10.16 -1.41 -0.81
CA ALA A 35 10.53 -1.77 -2.18
C ALA A 35 9.42 -2.51 -2.95
N ARG A 36 8.56 -3.29 -2.27
CA ARG A 36 7.41 -3.96 -2.90
C ARG A 36 6.34 -2.97 -3.31
N LEU A 37 6.03 -2.00 -2.44
CA LEU A 37 5.11 -0.91 -2.79
C LEU A 37 5.68 -0.05 -3.92
N SER A 38 6.95 0.32 -3.85
CA SER A 38 7.63 1.05 -4.92
C SER A 38 7.55 0.30 -6.26
N ARG A 39 7.74 -1.03 -6.25
CA ARG A 39 7.61 -1.84 -7.47
C ARG A 39 6.17 -1.82 -8.00
N LEU A 40 5.18 -1.98 -7.13
CA LEU A 40 3.75 -1.97 -7.50
C LEU A 40 3.35 -0.65 -8.17
N ILE A 41 3.84 0.47 -7.65
CA ILE A 41 3.64 1.82 -8.21
C ILE A 41 4.38 1.98 -9.53
N ASN A 42 5.65 1.62 -9.60
CA ASN A 42 6.46 1.76 -10.82
C ASN A 42 5.94 0.90 -11.98
N GLN A 43 5.26 -0.23 -11.69
CA GLN A 43 4.58 -1.04 -12.69
C GLN A 43 3.14 -0.58 -12.99
N GLY A 44 2.70 0.55 -12.44
CA GLY A 44 1.41 1.18 -12.74
C GLY A 44 0.20 0.50 -12.10
N HIS A 45 0.41 -0.41 -11.15
CA HIS A 45 -0.71 -1.10 -10.50
C HIS A 45 -1.36 -0.27 -9.40
N ALA A 46 -0.59 0.59 -8.72
CA ALA A 46 -1.07 1.50 -7.70
C ALA A 46 -0.74 2.96 -8.05
N PRO A 47 -1.66 3.91 -7.84
CA PRO A 47 -1.40 5.32 -8.08
C PRO A 47 -0.44 5.89 -7.01
N ALA A 48 0.34 6.88 -7.41
CA ALA A 48 1.18 7.68 -6.53
C ALA A 48 1.50 9.03 -7.19
N THR A 49 1.58 10.06 -6.38
CA THR A 49 1.86 11.42 -6.84
C THR A 49 3.35 11.73 -6.75
N ARG A 50 3.95 12.22 -7.84
CA ARG A 50 5.35 12.68 -7.85
C ARG A 50 5.42 14.11 -7.34
N MET A 51 6.07 14.32 -6.19
CA MET A 51 6.21 15.63 -5.54
C MET A 51 7.68 15.96 -5.28
N ARG A 52 8.00 17.25 -5.16
CA ARG A 52 9.36 17.70 -4.83
C ARG A 52 9.55 17.71 -3.31
N ASN A 53 10.55 16.99 -2.82
CA ASN A 53 10.93 17.03 -1.42
C ASN A 53 11.39 18.44 -1.04
N PRO A 54 10.81 19.09 -0.02
CA PRO A 54 11.14 20.48 0.32
C PRO A 54 12.58 20.63 0.85
N ARG A 55 13.11 19.60 1.51
CA ARG A 55 14.45 19.58 2.11
C ARG A 55 15.54 19.28 1.10
N THR A 56 15.36 18.24 0.29
CA THR A 56 16.41 17.77 -0.65
C THR A 56 16.21 18.30 -2.07
N ARG A 57 15.05 18.91 -2.36
CA ARG A 57 14.61 19.36 -3.70
C ARG A 57 14.52 18.24 -4.75
N ALA A 58 14.75 16.99 -4.38
CA ALA A 58 14.60 15.84 -5.25
C ALA A 58 13.12 15.49 -5.45
N TYR A 59 12.76 15.01 -6.64
CA TYR A 59 11.43 14.46 -6.86
C TYR A 59 11.34 13.05 -6.30
N GLN A 60 10.28 12.79 -5.53
CA GLN A 60 9.98 11.49 -4.96
C GLN A 60 8.48 11.20 -5.10
N PHE A 61 8.11 9.93 -5.05
CA PHE A 61 6.71 9.56 -4.96
C PHE A 61 6.20 9.78 -3.53
N TYR A 62 4.97 10.26 -3.45
CA TYR A 62 4.17 10.38 -2.24
C TYR A 62 2.81 9.76 -2.50
N ILE A 63 2.13 9.38 -1.44
CA ILE A 63 0.78 8.85 -1.46
C ILE A 63 -0.13 9.94 -0.88
N THR A 64 -0.91 10.58 -1.75
CA THR A 64 -1.97 11.50 -1.31
C THR A 64 -3.15 10.71 -0.75
N THR A 65 -4.13 11.42 -0.18
CA THR A 65 -5.40 10.80 0.22
C THR A 65 -6.07 10.09 -0.95
N GLU A 66 -6.15 10.74 -2.12
CA GLU A 66 -6.73 10.15 -3.33
C GLU A 66 -5.97 8.90 -3.80
N ASP A 67 -4.63 8.93 -3.76
CA ASP A 67 -3.80 7.76 -4.08
C ASP A 67 -4.07 6.60 -3.12
N ALA A 68 -4.20 6.91 -1.82
CA ALA A 68 -4.49 5.92 -0.77
C ALA A 68 -5.88 5.31 -0.93
N ASP A 69 -6.90 6.12 -1.20
CA ASP A 69 -8.27 5.66 -1.43
C ASP A 69 -8.31 4.74 -2.65
N ALA A 70 -7.74 5.15 -3.78
CA ALA A 70 -7.68 4.32 -4.99
C ALA A 70 -6.89 3.01 -4.77
N PHE A 71 -5.82 3.04 -3.95
CA PHE A 71 -5.13 1.82 -3.53
C PHE A 71 -6.08 0.91 -2.73
N HIS A 72 -6.81 1.46 -1.75
CA HIS A 72 -7.72 0.71 -0.91
C HIS A 72 -8.95 0.20 -1.66
N GLU A 73 -9.45 0.89 -2.68
CA GLU A 73 -10.55 0.42 -3.52
C GLU A 73 -10.16 -0.85 -4.29
N ARG A 74 -8.91 -0.92 -4.77
CA ARG A 74 -8.45 -2.04 -5.60
C ARG A 74 -7.80 -3.16 -4.79
N PHE A 75 -7.11 -2.83 -3.71
CA PHE A 75 -6.26 -3.78 -2.99
C PHE A 75 -6.61 -3.92 -1.51
N LEU A 76 -6.41 -5.14 -1.03
CA LEU A 76 -6.36 -5.48 0.39
C LEU A 76 -4.98 -6.08 0.71
N THR A 77 -4.39 -5.60 1.79
CA THR A 77 -3.19 -6.17 2.41
C THR A 77 -3.58 -7.04 3.59
N SER A 78 -2.68 -7.91 4.09
CA SER A 78 -2.96 -8.71 5.31
C SER A 78 -3.54 -7.88 6.47
N ARG A 79 -2.98 -6.68 6.72
CA ARG A 79 -3.45 -5.80 7.80
C ARG A 79 -4.81 -5.20 7.51
N THR A 80 -5.02 -4.64 6.32
CA THR A 80 -6.29 -3.98 5.98
C THR A 80 -7.41 -5.00 5.83
N MET A 81 -7.11 -6.20 5.36
CA MET A 81 -8.03 -7.34 5.31
C MET A 81 -8.42 -7.80 6.72
N ALA A 82 -7.45 -8.00 7.62
CA ALA A 82 -7.76 -8.36 9.01
C ALA A 82 -8.66 -7.30 9.69
N LYS A 83 -8.40 -6.01 9.43
CA LYS A 83 -9.25 -4.91 9.92
C LYS A 83 -10.65 -4.93 9.30
N ALA A 84 -10.76 -5.15 7.98
CA ALA A 84 -12.03 -5.13 7.26
C ALA A 84 -12.97 -6.28 7.66
N PHE A 85 -12.42 -7.47 7.92
CA PHE A 85 -13.22 -8.67 8.23
C PHE A 85 -13.23 -9.05 9.72
N GLY A 86 -12.53 -8.30 10.58
CA GLY A 86 -12.48 -8.57 12.03
C GLY A 86 -11.85 -9.92 12.41
N ARG A 87 -11.05 -10.52 11.52
CA ARG A 87 -10.45 -11.86 11.67
C ARG A 87 -8.94 -11.80 11.60
N SER A 88 -8.26 -12.82 12.13
CA SER A 88 -6.80 -12.91 12.03
C SER A 88 -6.36 -13.11 10.57
N TRP A 89 -5.24 -12.49 10.19
CA TRP A 89 -4.73 -12.59 8.82
C TRP A 89 -4.38 -14.03 8.44
N GLN A 90 -3.96 -14.87 9.40
CA GLN A 90 -3.66 -16.28 9.17
C GLN A 90 -4.92 -17.06 8.77
N SER A 91 -6.04 -16.84 9.48
CA SER A 91 -7.31 -17.51 9.20
C SER A 91 -7.83 -17.11 7.82
N LEU A 92 -7.84 -15.80 7.53
CA LEU A 92 -8.25 -15.26 6.24
C LEU A 92 -7.38 -15.81 5.09
N SER A 93 -6.05 -15.82 5.27
CA SER A 93 -5.13 -16.32 4.23
C SER A 93 -5.30 -17.82 3.97
N ALA A 94 -5.57 -18.62 5.01
CA ALA A 94 -5.84 -20.05 4.85
C ALA A 94 -7.14 -20.30 4.08
N GLU A 95 -8.20 -19.56 4.41
CA GLU A 95 -9.49 -19.65 3.72
C GLU A 95 -9.39 -19.23 2.26
N LEU A 96 -8.74 -18.09 1.97
CA LEU A 96 -8.51 -17.62 0.61
C LEU A 96 -7.74 -18.64 -0.23
N ARG A 97 -6.69 -19.26 0.33
CA ARG A 97 -5.97 -20.35 -0.35
C ARG A 97 -6.86 -21.55 -0.63
N GLY A 98 -7.69 -21.96 0.33
CA GLY A 98 -8.66 -23.04 0.14
C GLY A 98 -9.67 -22.74 -0.97
N LYS A 99 -9.98 -21.46 -1.20
CA LYS A 99 -10.86 -20.95 -2.27
C LYS A 99 -10.11 -20.59 -3.56
N GLY A 100 -8.81 -20.87 -3.66
CA GLY A 100 -7.99 -20.60 -4.84
C GLY A 100 -7.63 -19.13 -5.06
N VAL A 101 -7.89 -18.24 -4.10
CA VAL A 101 -7.51 -16.83 -4.17
C VAL A 101 -6.04 -16.67 -3.77
N THR A 102 -5.22 -16.23 -4.72
CA THR A 102 -3.80 -15.97 -4.52
C THR A 102 -3.52 -14.48 -4.36
N PRO A 103 -2.37 -14.10 -3.78
CA PRO A 103 -1.88 -12.73 -3.86
C PRO A 103 -1.82 -12.23 -5.30
N PHE A 104 -1.98 -10.93 -5.47
CA PHE A 104 -1.82 -10.22 -6.73
C PHE A 104 -0.37 -10.35 -7.19
N SER A 105 -0.16 -11.11 -8.27
CA SER A 105 1.15 -11.34 -8.88
C SER A 105 1.03 -11.38 -10.41
N PRO A 106 0.65 -10.26 -11.05
CA PRO A 106 0.70 -10.16 -12.52
C PRO A 106 2.10 -10.50 -13.01
N ASP A 107 2.17 -11.24 -14.11
CA ASP A 107 3.43 -11.70 -14.72
C ASP A 107 4.38 -12.47 -13.76
N GLY A 108 3.83 -13.03 -12.68
CA GLY A 108 4.59 -13.77 -11.66
C GLY A 108 5.38 -12.89 -10.69
N VAL A 109 5.17 -11.57 -10.68
CA VAL A 109 5.90 -10.64 -9.80
C VAL A 109 5.38 -10.72 -8.37
N ASP A 110 6.28 -10.97 -7.41
CA ASP A 110 5.93 -10.91 -5.98
C ASP A 110 5.89 -9.46 -5.46
N TYR A 111 4.71 -9.08 -4.97
CA TYR A 111 4.47 -7.85 -4.21
C TYR A 111 4.22 -8.10 -2.72
N GLY A 112 4.34 -9.34 -2.27
CA GLY A 112 3.92 -9.77 -0.94
C GLY A 112 2.41 -10.04 -0.85
N PRO A 113 1.85 -10.10 0.36
CA PRO A 113 0.45 -10.46 0.59
C PRO A 113 -0.49 -9.28 0.32
N ILE A 114 -0.52 -8.83 -0.94
CA ILE A 114 -1.45 -7.86 -1.49
C ILE A 114 -2.44 -8.65 -2.36
N TYR A 115 -3.72 -8.43 -2.19
CA TYR A 115 -4.79 -9.16 -2.88
C TYR A 115 -5.71 -8.16 -3.57
N LEU A 116 -6.35 -8.57 -4.67
CA LEU A 116 -7.42 -7.79 -5.27
C LEU A 116 -8.64 -7.80 -4.33
N ARG A 117 -9.17 -6.62 -4.01
CA ARG A 117 -10.33 -6.48 -3.12
C ARG A 117 -11.52 -7.29 -3.62
N ASP A 118 -11.85 -7.15 -4.89
CA ASP A 118 -12.98 -7.84 -5.50
C ASP A 118 -12.86 -9.38 -5.38
N ALA A 119 -11.67 -9.93 -5.62
CA ALA A 119 -11.44 -11.37 -5.46
C ALA A 119 -11.60 -11.84 -4.01
N VAL A 120 -11.12 -11.05 -3.04
CA VAL A 120 -11.27 -11.36 -1.61
C VAL A 120 -12.73 -11.26 -1.19
N CYS A 121 -13.43 -10.19 -1.56
CA CYS A 121 -14.84 -9.99 -1.23
C CYS A 121 -15.70 -11.14 -1.80
N ARG A 122 -15.53 -11.49 -3.08
CA ARG A 122 -16.25 -12.63 -3.68
C ARG A 122 -15.97 -13.97 -3.00
N ALA A 123 -14.75 -14.14 -2.48
CA ALA A 123 -14.38 -15.36 -1.81
C ALA A 123 -14.86 -15.40 -0.35
N LEU A 124 -15.10 -14.27 0.31
CA LEU A 124 -15.46 -14.22 1.74
C LEU A 124 -16.93 -13.83 1.99
N ASP A 125 -17.70 -13.57 0.93
CA ASP A 125 -19.17 -13.44 0.97
C ASP A 125 -19.85 -14.77 1.38
#